data_AF-A0A2T2SIN7-F1
#
_entry.id   AF-A0A2T2SIN7-F1
#
_cell.length_a   1.000
_cell.length_b   1.000
_cell.length_c   1.000
_cell.angle_alpha   90.00
_cell.angle_beta   90.00
_cell.angle_gamma   90.00
#
_symmetry.space_group_name_H-M   'P 1'
#
loop_
_entity.id
_entity.type
_entity.pdbx_description
1 polymer ?
#
loop_
_entity_poly.entity_id
_entity_poly.type
_entity_poly.pdbx_seq_one_letter_code
_entity_poly.pdbx_strand_id
1 'polypeptide(L)' 'RYYARKQRLPDPISSLDAAEGAFFCNTCTRYFDTPATHTDRYDQEQTACPSCGSMQVFDTDSGETTKEVLDYRV' A
#
# COMPACT_ATOMS: atom_id res chain seq x y z
N ARG A 1 12.96 8.77 -14.32
CA ARG A 1 12.09 9.44 -13.31
C ARG A 1 11.15 8.45 -12.60
N TYR A 2 10.49 7.52 -13.32
CA TYR A 2 9.66 6.46 -12.73
C TYR A 2 10.43 5.53 -11.77
N TYR A 3 11.55 4.93 -12.21
CA TYR A 3 12.32 3.99 -11.39
C TYR A 3 12.82 4.60 -10.07
N ALA A 4 13.22 5.88 -10.09
CA ALA A 4 13.62 6.60 -8.88
C ALA A 4 12.46 6.85 -7.90
N ARG A 5 11.20 6.86 -8.36
CA ARG A 5 10.01 6.95 -7.50
C ARG A 5 9.66 5.59 -6.91
N LYS A 6 9.77 4.51 -7.69
CA LYS A 6 9.64 3.13 -7.17
C LYS A 6 10.66 2.84 -6.06
N GLN A 7 11.90 3.29 -6.22
CA GLN A 7 12.95 3.13 -5.19
C GLN A 7 12.70 3.90 -3.89
N ARG A 8 11.71 4.81 -3.85
CA ARG A 8 11.32 5.55 -2.64
C ARG A 8 10.11 4.93 -1.94
N LEU A 9 9.55 3.86 -2.49
CA LEU A 9 8.53 3.10 -1.80
C LEU A 9 9.16 2.42 -0.57
N PRO A 10 8.38 2.26 0.52
CA PRO A 10 8.84 1.48 1.67
C PRO A 10 9.31 0.10 1.24
N ASP A 11 10.33 -0.41 1.92
CA ASP A 11 10.77 -1.79 1.75
C ASP A 11 9.64 -2.77 2.11
N PRO A 12 9.60 -3.96 1.49
CA PRO A 12 8.64 -4.99 1.85
C PRO A 12 8.78 -5.44 3.31
N ILE A 13 7.67 -5.84 3.93
CA ILE A 13 7.62 -6.38 5.29
C ILE A 13 7.54 -7.90 5.21
N SER A 14 8.64 -8.60 5.52
CA SER A 14 8.74 -10.06 5.38
C SER A 14 8.05 -10.85 6.51
N SER A 15 7.62 -10.19 7.58
CA SER A 15 7.04 -10.82 8.78
C SER A 15 5.52 -10.74 8.84
N LEU A 16 4.85 -10.43 7.72
CA LEU A 16 3.38 -10.40 7.68
C LEU A 16 2.83 -11.83 7.59
N ASP A 17 1.65 -12.03 8.18
CA ASP A 17 0.94 -13.31 8.13
C ASP A 17 -0.35 -13.12 7.33
N ALA A 18 -0.42 -13.75 6.16
CA ALA A 18 -1.59 -13.71 5.30
C ALA A 18 -2.83 -14.39 5.92
N ALA A 19 -2.65 -15.21 6.96
CA ALA A 19 -3.78 -15.79 7.69
C ALA A 19 -4.52 -14.78 8.57
N GLU A 20 -3.91 -13.64 8.93
CA GLU A 20 -4.56 -12.60 9.72
C GLU A 20 -5.40 -11.61 8.88
N GLY A 21 -5.17 -11.58 7.57
CA GLY A 21 -5.96 -10.83 6.59
C GLY A 21 -5.13 -10.46 5.36
N ALA A 22 -5.78 -10.19 4.22
CA ALA A 22 -5.10 -9.97 2.93
C ALA A 22 -4.21 -8.70 2.88
N PHE A 23 -4.51 -7.72 3.72
CA PHE A 23 -3.78 -6.45 3.77
C PHE A 23 -3.38 -6.09 5.19
N PHE A 24 -2.24 -5.43 5.31
CA PHE A 24 -1.74 -4.87 6.56
C PHE A 24 -1.56 -3.35 6.46
N CYS A 25 -2.05 -2.61 7.45
CA CYS A 25 -1.78 -1.18 7.55
C CYS A 25 -0.66 -0.90 8.54
N ASN A 26 0.46 -0.37 8.06
CA ASN A 26 1.61 -0.05 8.89
C ASN A 26 1.37 1.13 9.86
N THR A 27 0.39 2.01 9.57
CA THR A 27 0.10 3.17 10.43
C THR A 27 -0.67 2.79 11.70
N CYS A 28 -1.59 1.83 11.60
CA CYS A 28 -2.43 1.41 12.73
C CYS A 28 -2.21 -0.06 13.12
N THR A 29 -1.16 -0.67 12.56
CA THR A 29 -0.67 -2.02 12.86
C THR A 29 -1.79 -3.04 12.93
N ARG A 30 -2.56 -3.16 11.84
CA ARG A 30 -3.74 -4.04 11.79
C ARG A 30 -3.90 -4.69 10.42
N TYR A 31 -4.44 -5.89 10.46
CA TYR A 31 -4.85 -6.65 9.29
C TYR A 31 -6.30 -6.35 8.90
N PHE A 32 -6.60 -6.50 7.61
CA PHE A 32 -7.95 -6.34 7.07
C PHE A 32 -8.03 -6.95 5.66
N ASP A 33 -9.23 -7.36 5.25
CA ASP A 33 -9.44 -7.99 3.93
C ASP A 33 -10.04 -7.05 2.89
N THR A 34 -10.81 -6.05 3.33
CA THR A 34 -11.50 -5.12 2.43
C THR A 34 -10.87 -3.74 2.52
N PRO A 35 -10.02 -3.34 1.56
CA PRO A 35 -9.44 -2.01 1.54
C PRO A 35 -10.47 -0.95 1.20
N ALA A 36 -10.18 0.29 1.62
CA ALA A 36 -10.82 1.47 1.06
C ALA A 36 -9.96 2.02 -0.09
N THR A 37 -10.55 2.93 -0.87
CA THR A 37 -9.82 3.70 -1.88
C THR A 37 -9.62 5.12 -1.41
N HIS A 38 -8.44 5.68 -1.65
CA HIS A 38 -8.16 7.10 -1.43
C HIS A 38 -7.54 7.70 -2.68
N THR A 39 -8.07 8.82 -3.16
CA THR A 39 -7.47 9.57 -4.28
C THR A 39 -6.31 10.42 -3.75
N ASP A 40 -5.11 10.22 -4.29
CA ASP A 40 -3.95 10.99 -3.89
C ASP A 40 -3.91 12.40 -4.53
N ARG A 41 -2.88 13.19 -4.20
CA ARG A 41 -2.71 14.56 -4.72
C ARG A 41 -2.46 14.66 -6.23
N TYR A 42 -2.34 13.53 -6.91
CA TYR A 42 -2.13 13.41 -8.35
C TYR A 42 -3.34 12.79 -9.05
N ASP A 43 -4.50 12.78 -8.38
CA ASP A 43 -5.75 12.21 -8.87
C ASP A 43 -5.67 10.69 -9.17
N GLN A 44 -4.71 9.98 -8.55
CA GLN A 44 -4.60 8.53 -8.65
C GLN A 44 -5.35 7.86 -7.50
N GLU A 45 -6.19 6.87 -7.82
CA GLU A 45 -6.79 6.00 -6.82
C GLU A 45 -5.72 5.07 -6.22
N GLN A 46 -5.66 5.04 -4.89
CA GLN A 46 -4.71 4.25 -4.13
C GLN A 46 -5.45 3.39 -3.11
N THR A 47 -4.91 2.20 -2.86
CA THR A 47 -5.35 1.35 -1.75
C THR A 47 -5.08 2.04 -0.42
N ALA A 48 -6.10 2.11 0.43
CA ALA A 48 -6.05 2.77 1.72
C ALA A 48 -6.67 1.91 2.83
N CYS A 49 -6.20 2.15 4.04
CA CYS A 49 -6.71 1.49 5.22
C CYS A 49 -8.13 1.99 5.56
N PRO A 50 -9.12 1.11 5.72
CA PRO A 50 -10.52 1.53 5.84
C PRO A 50 -10.89 2.25 7.15
N SER A 51 -10.04 2.23 8.19
CA SER A 51 -10.34 2.95 9.45
C SER A 51 -9.43 4.11 9.77
N CYS A 52 -8.27 4.25 9.12
CA CYS A 52 -7.41 5.42 9.34
C CYS A 52 -7.14 6.22 8.07
N GLY A 53 -7.60 5.74 6.90
CA GLY A 53 -7.38 6.40 5.60
C GLY A 53 -5.93 6.40 5.11
N SER A 54 -5.00 5.79 5.85
CA SER A 54 -3.59 5.74 5.47
C SER A 54 -3.38 4.87 4.25
N MET A 55 -2.58 5.36 3.30
CA MET A 55 -2.08 4.61 2.14
C MET A 55 -0.82 3.78 2.46
N GLN A 56 -0.38 3.70 3.72
CA GLN A 56 0.69 2.77 4.13
C GLN A 56 0.12 1.36 4.30
N VAL A 57 -0.35 0.80 3.18
CA VAL A 57 -0.94 -0.53 3.09
C VAL A 57 0.04 -1.45 2.37
N PHE A 58 0.11 -2.68 2.85
CA PHE A 58 0.97 -3.74 2.37
C PHE A 58 0.13 -4.98 2.10
N ASP A 59 0.44 -5.66 1.00
CA ASP A 59 -0.07 -6.97 0.68
C ASP A 59 0.62 -7.99 1.61
N THR A 60 -0.16 -8.84 2.28
CA THR A 60 0.40 -9.75 3.29
C THR A 60 1.07 -10.97 2.71
N ASP A 61 0.69 -11.39 1.49
CA ASP A 61 1.28 -12.55 0.82
C ASP A 61 2.71 -12.24 0.35
N SER A 62 2.91 -11.05 -0.23
CA SER A 62 4.20 -10.60 -0.77
C SER A 62 5.01 -9.75 0.20
N GLY A 63 4.34 -9.11 1.17
CA GLY A 63 4.92 -8.09 2.02
C GLY A 63 5.13 -6.74 1.31
N GLU A 64 4.80 -6.62 0.01
CA GLU A 64 5.04 -5.42 -0.78
C GLU A 64 4.01 -4.33 -0.48
N THR A 65 4.40 -3.06 -0.63
CA THR A 65 3.43 -1.96 -0.53
C THR A 65 2.45 -2.01 -1.69
N THR A 66 1.18 -1.73 -1.41
CA THR A 66 0.14 -1.59 -2.43
C THR A 66 0.17 -0.22 -3.11
N LYS A 67 1.09 0.66 -2.70
CA LYS A 67 1.18 2.01 -3.22
C LYS A 67 1.68 2.04 -4.65
N GLU A 68 0.89 2.61 -5.52
CA GLU A 68 1.26 2.83 -6.91
C GLU A 68 2.00 4.14 -7.08
N VAL A 69 2.97 4.16 -8.00
CA VAL A 69 3.64 5.41 -8.42
C VAL A 69 3.15 5.81 -9.79
N LEU A 70 2.90 7.10 -9.97
CA LEU A 70 2.60 7.68 -11.28
C LEU A 70 3.59 7.20 -12.34
N ASP A 71 3.07 6.52 -13.36
CA ASP A 71 3.79 6.21 -14.58
C ASP A 71 3.52 7.29 -15.64
N TYR A 72 4.57 8.00 -16.03
CA TYR A 72 4.54 8.98 -17.12
C TYR A 72 5.21 8.45 -18.39
N ARG A 73 5.42 7.13 -18.50
CA ARG A 73 5.87 6.51 -19.74
C ARG A 73 4.71 6.53 -20.74
N VAL A 74 4.65 7.61 -21.51
CA VAL A 74 3.86 7.75 -22.74
C VAL A 74 4.78 7.49 -23.92
#